data_AF-A0A2V8JC81-F1
#
_entry.id   AF-A0A2V8JC81-F1
#
_cell.length_a   1.000
_cell.length_b   1.000
_cell.length_c   1.000
_cell.angle_alpha   90.00
_cell.angle_beta   90.00
_cell.angle_gamma   90.00
#
_symmetry.space_group_name_H-M   'P 1'
#
loop_
_entity.id
_entity.type
_entity.pdbx_description
1 polymer ?
#
loop_
_entity_poly.entity_id
_entity_poly.type
_entity_poly.pdbx_seq_one_letter_code
_entity_poly.pdbx_strand_id
1 'polypeptide(L)' 'MKPTILLTISAILLFGISAHAHHSIIGTYDYKQHVTLDAKIVQVSLRNPHSFIQVEAPDANGDVQRWSLEWGSA' A
#
# COMPACT_ATOMS: atom_id res chain seq x y z
N MET A 1 -19.63 37.04 -18.22
CA MET A 1 -19.87 35.58 -18.35
C MET A 1 -21.35 35.34 -18.06
N LYS A 2 -22.06 34.55 -18.86
CA LYS A 2 -23.51 34.33 -18.64
C LYS A 2 -23.72 33.58 -17.32
N PRO A 3 -24.69 33.94 -16.47
CA PRO A 3 -24.88 33.36 -15.13
C PRO A 3 -25.09 31.84 -15.17
N THR A 4 -25.66 31.34 -16.27
CA THR A 4 -25.83 29.92 -16.55
C THR A 4 -24.50 29.16 -16.56
N ILE A 5 -23.43 29.77 -17.09
CA ILE A 5 -22.10 29.14 -17.17
C ILE A 5 -21.52 28.98 -15.76
N LEU A 6 -21.69 29.99 -14.91
CA LEU A 6 -21.23 29.94 -13.52
C LEU A 6 -21.95 28.83 -12.73
N LEU A 7 -23.25 28.68 -12.96
CA LEU A 7 -24.09 27.70 -12.28
C LEU A 7 -23.73 26.27 -12.69
N THR A 8 -23.44 26.05 -13.96
CA THR A 8 -22.96 24.74 -14.47
C THR A 8 -21.60 24.38 -13.88
N ILE A 9 -20.65 25.32 -13.81
CA ILE A 9 -19.33 25.06 -13.21
C ILE A 9 -19.45 24.73 -11.72
N SER A 10 -20.27 25.48 -10.98
CA SER A 10 -20.51 25.24 -9.55
C SER A 10 -21.11 23.86 -9.30
N ALA A 11 -22.07 23.43 -10.12
CA ALA A 11 -22.64 22.09 -10.02
C ALA A 11 -21.59 20.99 -10.24
N ILE A 12 -20.71 21.13 -11.24
CA ILE A 12 -19.65 20.14 -11.53
C ILE A 12 -18.68 20.02 -10.35
N LEU A 13 -18.31 21.13 -9.71
CA LEU A 13 -17.40 21.12 -8.55
C LEU A 13 -18.04 20.46 -7.32
N LEU A 14 -19.35 20.60 -7.14
CA LEU A 14 -20.10 19.97 -6.04
C LEU A 14 -20.27 18.45 -6.23
N PHE A 15 -20.26 17.96 -7.47
CA PHE A 15 -20.27 16.53 -7.79
C PHE A 15 -18.86 15.96 -8.04
N GLY A 16 -17.82 16.59 -7.46
CA GLY A 16 -16.46 16.08 -7.49
C GLY A 16 -16.41 14.60 -7.12
N ILE A 17 -16.24 13.78 -8.15
CA ILE A 17 -16.20 12.32 -8.08
C ILE A 17 -15.07 11.93 -7.14
N SER A 18 -15.38 11.19 -6.08
CA SER A 18 -14.34 10.61 -5.22
C SER A 18 -13.49 9.67 -6.08
N ALA A 19 -12.29 10.11 -6.43
CA ALA A 19 -11.31 9.26 -7.09
C ALA A 19 -10.88 8.20 -6.07
N HIS A 20 -11.40 6.98 -6.24
CA HIS A 20 -10.94 5.85 -5.46
C HIS A 20 -9.55 5.52 -5.97
N ALA A 21 -8.50 5.91 -5.25
CA ALA A 21 -7.17 5.40 -5.52
C ALA A 21 -7.18 3.89 -5.25
N HIS A 22 -6.97 3.08 -6.29
CA HIS A 22 -6.78 1.64 -6.13
C HIS A 22 -5.38 1.41 -5.55
N HIS A 23 -5.27 1.26 -4.23
CA HIS A 23 -4.04 0.89 -3.51
C HIS A 23 -3.66 -0.57 -3.82
N SER A 24 -3.41 -0.86 -5.10
CA SER A 24 -3.26 -2.22 -5.59
C SER A 24 -1.98 -2.85 -5.03
N ILE A 25 -2.15 -3.79 -4.10
CA ILE A 25 -1.09 -4.68 -3.62
C ILE A 25 -0.41 -5.39 -4.81
N ILE A 26 -1.17 -5.66 -5.89
CA ILE A 26 -0.72 -6.34 -7.12
C ILE A 26 0.21 -5.44 -7.96
N GLY A 27 0.15 -4.11 -7.77
CA GLY A 27 1.09 -3.18 -8.44
C GLY A 27 2.48 -3.20 -7.84
N THR A 28 2.61 -3.60 -6.56
CA THR A 28 3.86 -3.57 -5.79
C THR A 28 4.43 -4.98 -5.59
N TYR A 29 3.58 -6.00 -5.48
CA TYR A 29 3.95 -7.38 -5.16
C TYR A 29 3.51 -8.36 -6.25
N ASP A 30 4.40 -9.29 -6.61
CA ASP A 30 4.07 -10.43 -7.48
C ASP A 30 3.37 -11.53 -6.68
N TYR A 31 2.04 -11.57 -6.76
CA TYR A 31 1.21 -12.56 -6.06
C TYR A 31 1.39 -14.01 -6.53
N LYS A 32 2.11 -14.23 -7.64
CA LYS A 32 2.43 -15.59 -8.11
C LYS A 32 3.68 -16.12 -7.41
N GLN A 33 4.52 -15.25 -6.89
CA GLN A 33 5.74 -15.62 -6.19
C GLN A 33 5.51 -15.70 -4.68
N HIS A 34 5.88 -16.84 -4.11
CA HIS A 34 5.77 -17.09 -2.68
C HIS A 34 7.17 -17.33 -2.12
N VAL A 35 7.49 -16.65 -1.02
CA VAL A 35 8.73 -16.82 -0.29
C VAL A 35 8.39 -17.24 1.14
N THR A 36 8.97 -18.34 1.60
CA THR A 36 8.87 -18.79 2.99
C THR A 36 10.14 -18.42 3.72
N LEU A 37 10.01 -17.76 4.86
CA LEU A 37 11.14 -17.30 5.67
C LEU A 37 11.05 -17.91 7.07
N ASP A 38 12.08 -18.67 7.47
CA ASP A 38 12.36 -18.94 8.88
C ASP A 38 13.23 -17.79 9.40
N ALA A 39 12.57 -16.82 10.05
CA ALA A 39 13.18 -15.52 10.33
C ALA A 39 13.00 -15.08 11.78
N LYS A 40 13.95 -14.29 12.28
CA LYS A 40 13.84 -13.60 13.55
C LYS A 40 13.10 -12.29 13.37
N ILE A 41 12.03 -12.06 14.14
CA ILE A 41 11.37 -10.74 14.19
C ILE A 41 12.29 -9.75 14.91
N VAL A 42 12.52 -8.60 14.28
CA VAL A 42 13.37 -7.53 14.81
C VAL A 42 12.62 -6.22 15.03
N GLN A 43 11.46 -6.04 14.40
CA GLN A 43 10.58 -4.90 14.66
C GLN A 43 9.13 -5.19 14.27
N VAL A 44 8.18 -4.66 15.06
CA VAL A 44 6.76 -4.62 14.72
C VAL A 44 6.31 -3.16 14.73
N SER A 45 5.71 -2.70 13.63
CA SER A 45 5.15 -1.36 13.49
C SER A 45 3.67 -1.45 13.18
N LEU A 46 2.84 -1.18 14.19
CA LEU A 46 1.39 -1.18 14.05
C LEU A 46 0.91 0.23 13.66
N ARG A 47 0.29 0.34 12.48
CA ARG A 47 -0.31 1.57 11.96
C ARG A 47 -1.45 1.25 10.99
N ASN A 48 -2.38 2.19 10.84
CA ASN A 48 -3.47 2.16 9.87
C ASN A 48 -3.11 3.07 8.68
N PRO A 49 -3.16 2.64 7.39
CA PRO A 49 -3.71 1.37 6.88
C PRO A 49 -2.74 0.18 6.78
N HIS A 50 -1.42 0.41 6.73
CA HIS A 50 -0.46 -0.66 6.47
C HIS A 50 0.57 -0.81 7.60
N SER A 51 0.35 -1.82 8.45
CA SER A 51 1.33 -2.25 9.44
C SER A 51 2.48 -3.01 8.80
N PHE A 52 3.64 -3.02 9.46
CA PHE A 52 4.85 -3.68 8.94
C PHE A 52 5.53 -4.53 10.02
N ILE A 53 6.11 -5.65 9.59
CA ILE A 53 7.01 -6.47 10.40
C ILE A 53 8.37 -6.50 9.70
N GLN A 54 9.43 -6.20 10.43
CA GLN A 54 10.80 -6.38 9.95
C GLN A 54 11.35 -7.68 10.53
N VAL A 55 11.95 -8.50 9.68
CA VAL A 55 12.56 -9.77 10.07
C VAL A 55 13.98 -9.90 9.51
N GLU A 56 14.79 -10.75 10.13
CA GLU A 56 16.12 -11.12 9.66
C GLU A 56 16.18 -12.63 9.38
N ALA A 57 16.63 -13.00 8.19
CA ALA A 57 16.77 -14.39 7.74
C ALA A 57 18.03 -14.55 6.86
N PRO A 58 18.75 -15.68 6.95
CA PRO A 58 19.86 -15.95 6.05
C PRO A 58 19.36 -16.17 4.62
N ASP A 59 20.13 -15.72 3.63
CA ASP A 59 19.95 -16.10 2.24
C ASP A 59 20.60 -17.45 1.92
N ALA A 60 20.61 -17.83 0.63
CA ALA A 60 21.18 -19.08 0.16
C ALA A 60 22.69 -19.22 0.42
N ASN A 61 23.40 -18.12 0.62
CA ASN A 61 24.84 -18.09 0.94
C ASN A 61 25.09 -18.07 2.46
N GLY A 62 24.02 -17.97 3.27
CA GLY A 62 24.10 -17.86 4.72
C GLY A 62 24.24 -16.42 5.23
N ASP A 63 24.23 -15.43 4.34
CA ASP A 63 24.33 -14.02 4.73
C ASP A 63 22.98 -13.54 5.27
N VAL A 64 22.99 -12.88 6.43
CA VAL A 64 21.75 -12.41 7.07
C VAL A 64 21.20 -11.21 6.32
N GLN A 65 19.99 -11.37 5.78
CA GLN A 65 19.24 -10.32 5.09
C GLN A 65 18.11 -9.80 5.97
N ARG A 66 17.84 -8.49 5.87
CA ARG A 66 16.68 -7.87 6.51
C ARG A 66 15.52 -7.73 5.52
N TRP A 67 14.35 -8.21 5.91
CA TRP A 67 13.14 -8.23 5.10
C TRP A 67 12.04 -7.37 5.73
N SER A 68 11.29 -6.66 4.89
CA SER A 68 10.11 -5.88 5.29
C SER A 68 8.85 -6.56 4.79
N LEU A 69 7.98 -6.98 5.71
CA LEU A 69 6.71 -7.63 5.42
C LEU A 69 5.59 -6.62 5.66
N GLU A 70 4.82 -6.32 4.61
CA GLU A 70 3.66 -5.44 4.65
C GLU A 70 2.40 -6.25 4.95
N TRP A 71 1.57 -5.77 5.88
CA TRP A 71 0.23 -6.31 6.07
C TRP A 71 -0.74 -5.70 5.06
N GLY A 72 -1.68 -6.51 4.55
CA GLY A 72 -2.79 -6.01 3.76
C GLY A 72 -3.56 -4.91 4.49
N SER A 73 -4.13 -3.96 3.73
CA SER A 73 -4.97 -2.90 4.31
C SER A 73 -6.14 -3.50 5.08
N ALA A 74 -6.42 -2.97 6.27
CA ALA A 74 -7.66 -3.22 7.00
C ALA A 74 -8.87 -2.55 6.32
#